data_AF-A0A5K1CTF1-F1
#
_entry.id   AF-A0A5K1CTF1-F1
#
_cell.length_a   1.000
_cell.length_b   1.000
_cell.length_c   1.000
_cell.angle_alpha   90.00
_cell.angle_beta   90.00
_cell.angle_gamma   90.00
#
_symmetry.space_group_name_H-M   'P 1'
#
loop_
_entity.id
_entity.type
_entity.pdbx_description
1 polymer ?
#
loop_
_entity_poly.entity_id
_entity_poly.type
_entity_poly.pdbx_seq_one_letter_code
_entity_poly.pdbx_strand_id
1 'polypeptide(L)' 'NPFCLVKAREEVDKVLQGRLPSYEDTKELKYIARCLNESMRLYPHPP' A
#
# COMPACT_ATOMS: atom_id res chain seq x y z
N ASN A 1 -11.69 0.17 -9.10
CA ASN A 1 -11.57 -1.05 -8.27
C ASN A 1 -11.86 -0.70 -6.79
N PRO A 2 -13.14 -0.58 -6.39
CA PRO A 2 -13.50 -0.09 -5.06
C PRO A 2 -13.14 -1.05 -3.92
N PHE A 3 -13.14 -2.36 -4.17
CA PHE A 3 -12.75 -3.37 -3.18
C PHE A 3 -11.26 -3.30 -2.79
N CYS A 4 -10.38 -2.95 -3.73
CA CYS A 4 -8.95 -2.74 -3.44
C CYS A 4 -8.72 -1.54 -2.52
N LEU A 5 -9.49 -0.46 -2.71
CA LEU A 5 -9.41 0.72 -1.85
C LEU A 5 -9.83 0.40 -0.41
N VAL A 6 -10.89 -0.40 -0.23
CA VAL A 6 -11.33 -0.81 1.11
C VAL A 6 -10.24 -1.62 1.82
N LYS A 7 -9.65 -2.62 1.15
CA LYS A 7 -8.56 -3.43 1.72
C LYS A 7 -7.31 -2.61 2.07
N ALA A 8 -6.95 -1.68 1.18
CA ALA A 8 -5.82 -0.77 1.42
C ALA A 8 -6.07 0.10 2.65
N ARG A 9 -7.28 0.62 2.82
CA ARG A 9 -7.65 1.43 3.99
C ARG A 9 -7.63 0.62 5.28
N GLU A 10 -8.20 -0.59 5.27
CA GLU A 10 -8.17 -1.48 6.43
C GLU A 10 -6.75 -1.84 6.87
N GLU A 11 -5.82 -2.05 5.93
CA GLU A 11 -4.41 -2.32 6.25
C GLU A 11 -3.77 -1.10 6.91
N VAL A 12 -3.97 0.09 6.33
CA VAL A 12 -3.44 1.35 6.86
C VAL A 12 -4.00 1.63 8.26
N ASP A 13 -5.31 1.45 8.46
CA ASP A 13 -5.94 1.66 9.77
C ASP A 13 -5.42 0.66 10.81
N LYS A 14 -5.16 -0.60 10.42
CA LYS A 14 -4.60 -1.62 11.32
C LYS A 14 -3.14 -1.35 11.71
N VAL A 15 -2.31 -0.93 10.75
CA VAL A 15 -0.86 -0.78 10.95
C VAL A 15 -0.50 0.59 11.53
N LEU A 16 -1.10 1.66 11.00
CA LEU A 16 -0.78 3.02 11.41
C LEU A 16 -1.65 3.49 12.57
N GLN A 17 -2.90 3.05 12.70
CA GLN A 17 -3.78 3.46 13.81
C GLN A 17 -3.82 5.00 14.03
N GLY A 18 -3.67 5.78 12.95
CA GLY A 18 -3.63 7.25 13.00
C GLY A 18 -2.26 7.88 13.23
N ARG A 19 -1.18 7.11 13.41
CA ARG A 19 0.20 7.63 13.48
C ARG A 19 0.79 7.89 12.10
N LEU A 20 1.83 8.72 12.03
CA LEU A 20 2.59 8.91 10.80
C LEU A 20 3.39 7.63 10.48
N PRO A 21 3.43 7.20 9.21
CA PRO A 21 4.18 6.03 8.80
C PRO A 21 5.68 6.22 9.01
N SER A 22 6.31 5.24 9.65
CA SER A 22 7.76 5.08 9.78
C SER A 22 8.27 4.08 8.74
N TYR A 23 9.58 4.08 8.50
CA TYR A 23 10.21 3.16 7.55
C TYR A 23 9.97 1.69 7.91
N GLU A 24 9.88 1.36 9.20
CA GLU A 24 9.62 -0.01 9.66
C GLU A 24 8.23 -0.51 9.24
N ASP A 25 7.26 0.39 9.10
CA ASP A 25 5.86 0.06 8.76
C ASP A 25 5.71 -0.36 7.31
N THR A 26 6.64 0.03 6.44
CA THR A 26 6.65 -0.40 5.04
C THR A 26 6.74 -1.93 4.89
N LYS A 27 7.25 -2.64 5.90
CA LYS A 27 7.27 -4.11 5.95
C LYS A 27 5.90 -4.71 6.25
N GLU A 28 5.09 -4.00 7.03
CA GLU A 28 3.77 -4.44 7.47
C GLU A 28 2.66 -4.01 6.48
N LEU A 29 2.87 -2.96 5.70
CA LEU A 29 1.98 -2.48 4.63
C LEU A 29 2.09 -3.32 3.33
N LYS A 30 1.84 -4.62 3.45
CA LYS A 30 2.06 -5.63 2.39
C LYS A 30 1.09 -5.47 1.22
N TYR A 31 -0.15 -5.11 1.49
CA TYR A 31 -1.18 -4.89 0.47
C TYR A 31 -0.88 -3.62 -0.32
N ILE A 32 -0.53 -2.53 0.36
CA ILE A 32 -0.10 -1.28 -0.29
C ILE A 32 1.12 -1.52 -1.18
N ALA A 33 2.13 -2.24 -0.70
CA ALA A 33 3.32 -2.58 -1.49
C ALA A 33 2.97 -3.41 -2.74
N ARG A 34 2.03 -4.36 -2.63
CA ARG A 34 1.52 -5.12 -3.79
C ARG A 34 0.77 -4.23 -4.78
N CYS A 35 -0.06 -3.30 -4.32
CA CYS A 35 -0.75 -2.34 -5.17
C CYS A 35 0.24 -1.45 -5.93
N LEU A 36 1.32 -1.01 -5.26
CA LEU A 36 2.38 -0.23 -5.88
C LEU A 36 3.11 -1.04 -6.96
N ASN A 37 3.52 -2.27 -6.64
CA ASN A 37 4.19 -3.16 -7.59
C ASN A 37 3.34 -3.46 -8.82
N GLU A 38 2.04 -3.72 -8.62
CA GLU A 38 1.12 -3.96 -9.74
C GLU A 38 0.94 -2.70 -10.60
N SER A 39 0.94 -1.51 -9.97
CA SER A 39 0.90 -0.24 -10.70
C SER A 39 2.16 -0.04 -11.55
N MET A 40 3.35 -0.34 -11.02
CA MET A 40 4.61 -0.27 -11.78
C MET A 40 4.69 -1.33 -12.89
N ARG A 41 4.08 -2.50 -12.70
CA ARG A 41 3.97 -3.53 -13.75
C ARG A 41 3.10 -3.05 -14.92
N LEU A 42 2.00 -2.35 -14.62
CA LEU A 42 1.07 -1.82 -15.62
C LEU A 42 1.58 -0.53 -16.29
N TYR A 43 2.24 0.32 -15.51
CA TYR A 43 2.77 1.61 -15.93
C TYR A 43 4.25 1.69 -15.55
N PRO A 44 5.13 0.97 -16.27
CA PRO A 44 6.55 1.08 -16.04
C PRO A 44 6.98 2.51 -16.33
N HIS A 45 7.69 3.11 -15.38
CA HIS A 45 8.37 4.37 -15.62
C HIS A 45 9.38 4.16 -16.76
N PRO A 46 9.55 5.13 -17.68
CA PRO A 46 10.43 4.97 -18.84
C PRO A 46 11.85 4.56 -18.37
N PRO A 47 12.56 3.73 -19.16
CA PRO A 47 13.85 3.17 -18.78
C PRO A 47 14.91 4.24 -18.54
#